data_AF-A0A9D6HTL1-F1
#
_entry.id   AF-A0A9D6HTL1-F1
#
_cell.length_a   1.000
_cell.length_b   1.000
_cell.length_c   1.000
_cell.angle_alpha   90.00
_cell.angle_beta   90.00
_cell.angle_gamma   90.00
#
_symmetry.space_group_name_H-M   'P 1'
#
loop_
_entity.id
_entity.type
_entity.pdbx_description
1 polymer ?
#
loop_
_entity_poly.entity_id
_entity_poly.type
_entity_poly.pdbx_seq_one_letter_code
_entity_poly.pdbx_strand_id
1 'polypeptide(L)'
;MSVSKQNVTLSLPKSLLRKAKMVAAGKDKSLSELLREALEEKIGENSGYNTARNRQLRLLQKGFDFGTMGRLKVSREELHDRG
;
A
#
# COMPACT_ATOMS: atom_id res chain seq x y z
N MET A 1 9.80 -0.23 21.57
CA MET A 1 11.04 0.11 20.83
C MET A 1 10.92 1.55 20.35
N SER A 2 11.83 2.44 20.76
CA SER A 2 11.83 3.84 20.30
C SER A 2 12.26 3.87 18.83
N VAL A 3 11.35 4.22 17.92
CA VAL A 3 11.70 4.49 16.52
C VAL A 3 12.62 5.72 16.50
N SER A 4 13.86 5.55 16.03
CA SER A 4 14.80 6.66 15.91
C SER A 4 14.31 7.65 14.86
N LYS A 5 14.39 8.95 15.17
CA LYS A 5 14.02 10.03 14.25
C LYS A 5 15.28 10.69 13.69
N GLN A 6 15.28 10.98 12.40
CA GLN A 6 16.34 11.74 11.74
C GLN A 6 15.75 13.02 11.13
N ASN A 7 16.38 14.15 11.41
CA ASN A 7 15.97 15.44 10.84
C ASN A 7 16.46 15.55 9.39
N VAL A 8 15.61 16.11 8.51
CA VAL A 8 15.91 16.33 7.10
C VAL A 8 15.56 17.76 6.74
N THR A 9 16.44 18.44 6.01
CA THR A 9 16.22 19.80 5.48
C THR A 9 15.78 19.71 4.02
N LEU A 10 14.70 20.41 3.66
CA LEU A 10 14.15 20.42 2.30
C LEU A 10 14.15 21.84 1.72
N SER A 11 14.67 21.98 0.51
CA SER A 11 14.54 23.20 -0.28
C SER A 11 13.26 23.14 -1.11
N LEU A 12 12.27 23.98 -0.75
CA LEU A 12 10.96 24.02 -1.42
C LEU A 12 10.66 25.43 -1.94
N PRO A 13 9.90 25.56 -3.05
CA PRO A 13 9.41 26.86 -3.50
C PRO A 13 8.62 27.58 -2.40
N LYS A 14 8.88 28.88 -2.21
CA LYS A 14 8.19 29.70 -1.19
C LYS A 14 6.67 29.64 -1.32
N SER A 15 6.17 29.62 -2.56
CA SER A 15 4.74 29.52 -2.87
C SER A 15 4.13 28.20 -2.40
N LEU A 16 4.86 27.09 -2.57
CA LEU A 16 4.45 25.77 -2.10
C LEU A 16 4.43 25.71 -0.57
N LEU A 17 5.48 26.21 0.08
CA LEU A 17 5.57 26.25 1.53
C LEU A 17 4.42 27.04 2.15
N ARG A 18 4.02 28.17 1.53
CA ARG A 18 2.88 28.97 1.99
C ARG A 18 1.56 28.20 1.91
N LYS A 19 1.32 27.51 0.80
CA LYS A 19 0.12 26.66 0.63
C LYS A 19 0.09 25.52 1.64
N ALA A 20 1.22 24.84 1.84
CA ALA A 20 1.33 23.74 2.79
C ALA A 20 1.03 24.19 4.23
N LYS A 21 1.52 25.38 4.64
CA LYS A 21 1.20 25.96 5.95
C LYS A 21 -0.30 26.24 6.13
N MET A 22 -0.97 26.78 5.13
CA MET A 22 -2.42 27.02 5.19
C MET A 22 -3.20 25.70 5.31
N VAL A 23 -2.79 24.67 4.57
CA VAL A 23 -3.42 23.33 4.65
C VAL A 23 -3.19 22.70 6.03
N ALA A 24 -1.98 22.81 6.58
CA ALA A 24 -1.67 22.27 7.91
C ALA A 24 -2.52 22.96 9.00
N ALA A 25 -2.59 24.29 8.96
CA ALA A 25 -3.40 25.08 9.89
C ALA A 25 -4.89 24.73 9.78
N GLY A 26 -5.43 24.60 8.57
CA GLY A 26 -6.83 24.19 8.36
C GLY A 26 -7.15 22.76 8.80
N LYS A 27 -6.15 21.96 9.17
CA LYS A 27 -6.29 20.59 9.69
C LYS A 27 -5.85 20.48 11.17
N ASP A 28 -5.58 21.59 11.85
CA ASP A 28 -5.02 21.64 13.20
C ASP A 28 -3.69 20.86 13.36
N LYS A 29 -2.86 20.87 12.31
CA LYS A 29 -1.58 20.14 12.27
C LYS A 29 -0.39 21.06 12.10
N SER A 30 0.75 20.61 12.58
CA SER A 30 2.03 21.25 12.23
C SER A 30 2.43 20.94 10.78
N LEU A 31 3.27 21.80 10.19
CA LEU A 31 3.80 21.53 8.85
C LEU A 31 4.62 20.23 8.80
N SER A 32 5.43 19.96 9.82
CA SER A 32 6.24 18.74 9.90
C SER A 32 5.38 17.49 10.01
N GLU A 33 4.27 17.57 10.74
CA GLU A 33 3.31 16.47 10.85
C GLU A 33 2.58 16.21 9.52
N LEU A 34 2.12 17.27 8.84
CA LEU A 34 1.52 17.15 7.51
C LEU A 34 2.49 16.48 6.52
N LEU A 35 3.77 16.87 6.54
CA LEU A 35 4.79 16.28 5.67
C LEU A 35 5.09 14.81 6.02
N ARG A 36 5.13 14.48 7.32
CA ARG A 36 5.30 13.10 7.79
C ARG A 36 4.16 12.22 7.29
N GLU A 37 2.92 12.64 7.46
CA GLU A 37 1.75 11.88 7.03
C GLU A 37 1.71 11.68 5.52
N ALA A 38 2.03 12.72 4.74
CA ALA A 38 2.09 12.60 3.28
C ALA A 38 3.19 11.62 2.81
N LEU A 39 4.31 11.53 3.54
CA LEU A 39 5.35 10.53 3.29
C LEU A 39 4.88 9.13 3.69
N GLU A 40 4.25 8.98 4.84
CA GLU A 40 3.69 7.71 5.32
C GLU A 40 2.60 7.18 4.39
N GLU A 41 1.73 8.04 3.88
CA GLU A 41 0.71 7.70 2.89
C GLU A 41 1.36 7.22 1.59
N LYS A 42 2.30 7.99 1.03
CA LYS A 42 3.00 7.61 -0.21
C LYS A 42 3.78 6.30 -0.07
N ILE A 43 4.45 6.09 1.07
CA ILE A 43 5.20 4.85 1.33
C ILE A 43 4.25 3.71 1.66
N GLY A 44 3.18 3.98 2.39
CA GLY A 44 2.16 3.02 2.82
C GLY A 44 1.39 2.45 1.64
N GLU A 45 0.90 3.30 0.73
CA GLU A 45 0.28 2.90 -0.53
C GLU A 45 1.22 2.01 -1.36
N ASN A 46 2.48 2.44 -1.49
CA ASN A 46 3.47 1.67 -2.23
C ASN A 46 3.80 0.34 -1.53
N SER A 47 3.87 0.30 -0.21
CA SER A 47 4.21 -0.91 0.54
C SER A 47 3.06 -1.92 0.58
N GLY A 48 1.82 -1.48 0.76
CA GLY A 48 0.62 -2.33 0.71
C GLY A 48 0.45 -2.93 -0.68
N TYR A 49 0.51 -2.09 -1.71
CA TYR A 49 0.45 -2.54 -3.11
C TYR A 49 1.60 -3.52 -3.44
N ASN A 50 2.85 -3.16 -3.12
CA ASN A 50 4.00 -4.02 -3.42
C ASN A 50 3.96 -5.33 -2.62
N THR A 51 3.46 -5.32 -1.39
CA THR A 51 3.29 -6.53 -0.58
C THR A 51 2.24 -7.45 -1.19
N ALA A 52 1.07 -6.92 -1.55
CA ALA A 52 0.02 -7.67 -2.22
C ALA A 52 0.50 -8.23 -3.57
N ARG A 53 1.17 -7.40 -4.38
CA ARG A 53 1.78 -7.78 -5.65
C ARG A 53 2.78 -8.91 -5.49
N ASN A 54 3.73 -8.79 -4.56
CA ASN A 54 4.75 -9.81 -4.33
C ASN A 54 4.15 -11.11 -3.78
N ARG A 55 3.13 -11.03 -2.92
CA ARG A 55 2.37 -12.20 -2.48
C ARG A 55 1.71 -12.91 -3.67
N GLN A 56 1.04 -12.17 -4.54
CA GLN A 56 0.35 -12.75 -5.69
C GLN A 56 1.32 -13.36 -6.69
N LEU A 57 2.44 -12.71 -6.98
CA LEU A 57 3.49 -13.26 -7.86
C LEU A 57 4.06 -14.57 -7.30
N ARG A 58 4.27 -14.67 -5.99
CA ARG A 58 4.68 -15.94 -5.35
C ARG A 58 3.63 -17.04 -5.52
N LEU A 59 2.34 -16.70 -5.39
CA LEU A 59 1.26 -17.68 -5.61
C LEU A 59 1.21 -18.16 -7.06
N LEU A 60 1.36 -17.24 -8.03
CA LEU A 60 1.40 -17.58 -9.45
C LEU A 60 2.61 -18.47 -9.79
N GLN A 61 3.79 -18.14 -9.26
CA GLN A 61 5.01 -18.91 -9.50
C GLN A 61 4.97 -20.31 -8.85
N LYS A 62 4.41 -20.40 -7.63
CA LYS A 62 4.21 -21.68 -6.95
C LYS A 62 3.15 -22.52 -7.65
N GLY A 63 2.12 -21.88 -8.18
CA GLY A 63 0.90 -22.56 -8.63
C GLY A 63 0.10 -23.14 -7.46
N PHE A 64 -1.04 -23.73 -7.79
CA PHE A 64 -1.87 -24.46 -6.84
C PHE A 64 -1.97 -25.92 -7.29
N ASP A 65 -1.71 -26.84 -6.35
CA ASP A 65 -2.07 -28.23 -6.55
C ASP A 65 -3.55 -28.40 -6.19
N PHE A 66 -4.38 -28.56 -7.21
CA PHE A 66 -5.81 -28.78 -7.05
C PHE A 66 -6.17 -30.27 -6.90
N GLY A 67 -5.19 -31.17 -6.80
CA GLY A 67 -5.42 -32.61 -6.67
C GLY A 67 -6.04 -33.25 -7.93
N THR A 68 -6.08 -32.52 -9.05
CA THR A 68 -6.74 -32.96 -10.28
C THR A 68 -5.83 -33.79 -11.18
N MET A 69 -4.52 -33.81 -10.91
CA MET A 69 -3.50 -34.37 -11.79
C MET A 69 -3.67 -33.94 -13.27
N GLY A 70 -4.10 -32.68 -13.47
CA GLY A 70 -4.36 -32.13 -14.81
C GLY A 70 -5.70 -32.54 -15.44
N ARG A 71 -6.57 -33.26 -14.71
CA ARG A 71 -7.88 -33.72 -15.18
C ARG A 71 -8.98 -33.19 -14.27
N LEU A 72 -9.67 -32.14 -14.71
CA LEU A 72 -10.92 -31.75 -14.08
C LEU A 72 -12.01 -32.74 -14.50
N LYS A 73 -12.58 -33.46 -13.52
CA LYS A 73 -13.70 -34.39 -13.73
C LYS A 73 -15.07 -33.78 -13.46
N VAL A 74 -15.11 -32.54 -12.98
CA VAL A 74 -16.33 -31.87 -12.51
C VAL A 74 -16.59 -30.69 -13.44
N SER A 75 -17.82 -30.53 -13.90
CA SER A 75 -18.21 -29.37 -14.71
C SER A 75 -18.34 -28.12 -13.83
N ARG A 76 -18.38 -26.94 -14.46
CA ARG A 76 -18.59 -25.68 -13.73
C ARG A 76 -19.97 -25.68 -13.05
N GLU A 77 -20.96 -26.21 -13.75
CA GLU A 77 -22.35 -26.33 -13.30
C GLU A 77 -22.44 -27.22 -12.06
N GLU A 78 -21.77 -28.38 -12.09
CA GLU A 78 -21.70 -29.31 -10.95
C GLU A 78 -20.95 -28.76 -9.73
N LEU A 79 -20.10 -27.74 -9.88
CA LEU A 79 -19.45 -27.03 -8.78
C LEU A 79 -20.31 -25.89 -8.23
N HIS A 80 -21.03 -25.21 -9.11
CA HIS A 80 -21.91 -24.09 -8.76
C HIS A 80 -23.12 -24.56 -7.93
N ASP A 81 -23.67 -25.73 -8.24
CA ASP A 81 -24.85 -26.28 -7.57
C ASP A 81 -24.55 -26.92 -6.20
N ARG A 82 -23.32 -26.75 -5.68
CA ARG A 82 -22.88 -27.26 -4.37
C ARG A 82 -22.98 -26.24 -3.22
N GLY A 83 -23.43 -25.01 -3.51
CA GLY A 83 -23.72 -23.97 -2.51
C GLY A 83 -25.18 -23.99 -2.08
#